data_AF-A0A6P0XTS9-F1
#
_entry.id   AF-A0A6P0XTS9-F1
#
_cell.length_a   1.000
_cell.length_b   1.000
_cell.length_c   1.000
_cell.angle_alpha   90.00
_cell.angle_beta   90.00
_cell.angle_gamma   90.00
#
_symmetry.space_group_name_H-M   'P 1'
#
loop_
_entity.id
_entity.type
_entity.pdbx_description
1 polymer ?
#
loop_
_entity_poly.entity_id
_entity_poly.type
_entity_poly.pdbx_seq_one_letter_code
_entity_poly.pdbx_strand_id
1 'polypeptide(L)' 'MATYLITGTNRGIGQELCKQVHSKGDKVIAVCRQSNQELENLGVHLETGVDITSEKDVANLVNH' A
#
# COMPACT_ATOMS: atom_id res chain seq x y z
N MET A 1 13.12 5.31 11.38
CA MET A 1 12.53 4.37 10.41
C MET A 1 11.19 3.92 10.97
N ALA A 2 10.12 4.44 10.42
CA ALA A 2 8.74 4.05 10.73
C ALA A 2 8.19 3.11 9.64
N THR A 3 7.07 2.45 9.94
CA THR A 3 6.32 1.63 8.99
C THR A 3 4.98 2.29 8.72
N TYR A 4 4.67 2.50 7.44
CA TYR A 4 3.42 3.11 6.99
C TYR A 4 2.59 2.08 6.23
N LEU A 5 1.34 1.91 6.66
CA LEU A 5 0.32 1.20 5.91
C LEU A 5 -0.58 2.23 5.22
N ILE A 6 -0.60 2.22 3.90
CA ILE A 6 -1.31 3.22 3.10
C ILE A 6 -2.35 2.50 2.25
N THR A 7 -3.61 2.90 2.35
CA THR A 7 -4.71 2.35 1.53
C THR A 7 -4.99 3.24 0.32
N GLY A 8 -5.62 2.69 -0.73
CA GLY A 8 -5.95 3.46 -1.92
C GLY A 8 -4.75 3.83 -2.77
N THR A 9 -3.75 2.95 -2.84
CA THR A 9 -2.42 3.25 -3.43
C THR A 9 -2.33 3.08 -4.94
N ASN A 10 -3.38 2.61 -5.60
CA ASN A 10 -3.39 2.39 -7.05
C ASN A 10 -3.31 3.69 -7.89
N ARG A 11 -3.53 4.87 -7.32
CA ARG A 11 -3.41 6.15 -8.05
C ARG A 11 -3.49 7.34 -7.12
N GLY A 12 -3.14 8.51 -7.65
CA GLY A 12 -3.36 9.80 -6.98
C GLY A 12 -2.58 9.91 -5.67
N ILE A 13 -3.22 10.43 -4.63
CA ILE A 13 -2.56 10.79 -3.37
C ILE A 13 -1.93 9.57 -2.68
N GLY A 14 -2.61 8.43 -2.66
CA GLY A 14 -2.08 7.22 -2.01
C GLY A 14 -0.79 6.74 -2.67
N GLN A 15 -0.74 6.75 -4.00
CA GLN A 15 0.45 6.34 -4.76
C GLN A 15 1.63 7.29 -4.55
N GLU A 16 1.38 8.60 -4.64
CA GLU A 16 2.43 9.60 -4.43
C GLU A 16 2.93 9.59 -2.98
N LEU A 17 2.05 9.32 -2.01
CA LEU A 17 2.44 9.16 -0.61
C LEU A 17 3.36 7.95 -0.42
N CYS A 18 3.06 6.80 -1.04
CA CYS A 18 3.97 5.64 -1.02
C CYS A 18 5.35 6.02 -1.54
N LYS A 19 5.43 6.74 -2.66
CA LYS A 19 6.69 7.16 -3.27
C LYS A 19 7.49 8.09 -2.35
N GLN A 20 6.85 9.10 -1.76
CA GLN A 20 7.52 10.06 -0.87
C GLN A 20 7.94 9.44 0.46
N VAL A 21 7.15 8.52 1.02
CA VAL A 21 7.51 7.83 2.26
C VAL A 21 8.66 6.86 2.01
N HIS A 22 8.59 6.10 0.91
CA HIS A 22 9.67 5.19 0.52
C HIS A 22 10.98 5.93 0.25
N SER A 23 10.94 7.07 -0.45
CA SER A 23 12.14 7.86 -0.75
C SER A 23 12.79 8.49 0.49
N LYS A 24 12.04 8.68 1.58
CA LYS A 24 12.58 9.08 2.90
C LYS A 24 13.31 7.95 3.63
N GLY A 25 13.28 6.73 3.11
CA GLY A 25 13.90 5.55 3.71
C GLY A 25 13.01 4.85 4.76
N ASP A 26 11.73 5.21 4.83
CA ASP A 26 10.76 4.52 5.68
C ASP A 26 10.14 3.30 4.96
N LYS A 27 9.61 2.37 5.75
CA LYS A 27 8.97 1.15 5.23
C LYS A 27 7.53 1.48 4.81
N VAL A 28 7.14 1.02 3.63
CA VAL A 28 5.80 1.22 3.08
C VAL A 28 5.15 -0.12 2.77
N ILE A 29 3.93 -0.28 3.27
CA ILE A 29 2.97 -1.33 2.90
C ILE A 29 1.86 -0.64 2.12
N ALA A 30 1.88 -0.80 0.80
CA ALA A 30 0.91 -0.23 -0.11
C ALA A 30 -0.28 -1.20 -0.28
N VAL A 31 -1.49 -0.73 0.02
CA VAL A 31 -2.71 -1.55 0.04
C VAL A 31 -3.72 -1.05 -0.99
N CYS A 32 -4.15 -1.92 -1.88
CA CYS A 32 -5.14 -1.60 -2.91
C CYS A 32 -5.95 -2.82 -3.36
N ARG A 33 -7.05 -2.58 -4.09
CA ARG A 33 -7.80 -3.68 -4.73
C ARG A 33 -7.07 -4.27 -5.93
N GLN A 34 -6.44 -3.40 -6.71
CA GLN A 34 -5.66 -3.73 -7.91
C GLN A 34 -4.46 -2.81 -7.94
N SER A 35 -3.30 -3.35 -8.27
CA SER A 35 -2.06 -2.61 -8.47
C SER A 35 -1.99 -2.00 -9.88
N ASN A 36 -0.95 -1.19 -10.09
CA ASN A 36 -0.53 -0.72 -11.39
C ASN A 36 0.99 -0.88 -11.53
N GLN A 37 1.48 -0.72 -12.77
CA GLN A 37 2.89 -0.90 -13.09
C GLN A 37 3.82 0.06 -12.32
N GLU A 38 3.39 1.29 -12.07
CA GLU A 38 4.21 2.29 -11.38
C GLU A 38 4.41 1.93 -9.90
N LEU A 39 3.33 1.49 -9.24
CA LEU A 39 3.35 1.05 -7.85
C LEU A 39 4.13 -0.25 -7.67
N GLU A 40 3.96 -1.21 -8.60
CA GLU A 40 4.74 -2.46 -8.62
C GLU A 40 6.24 -2.20 -8.77
N ASN A 41 6.60 -1.21 -9.60
CA ASN A 41 8.00 -0.83 -9.83
C ASN A 41 8.59 0.03 -8.71
N LEU A 42 7.79 0.47 -7.74
CA LEU A 42 8.26 1.35 -6.66
C LEU A 42 9.16 0.63 -5.64
N GLY A 43 9.12 -0.71 -5.59
CA GLY A 43 9.95 -1.50 -4.67
C GLY A 43 9.48 -1.47 -3.22
N VAL A 44 8.20 -1.14 -2.98
CA VAL A 44 7.55 -1.19 -1.67
C VAL A 44 6.86 -2.53 -1.45
N HIS A 45 6.50 -2.85 -0.21
CA HIS A 45 5.64 -4.01 0.06
C HIS A 45 4.24 -3.74 -0.48
N LEU A 46 3.64 -4.71 -1.18
CA LEU A 46 2.39 -4.53 -1.90
C LEU A 46 1.37 -5.59 -1.48
N GLU A 47 0.25 -5.14 -0.94
CA GLU A 47 -0.91 -5.96 -0.60
C GLU A 47 -2.06 -5.61 -1.55
N THR A 48 -2.40 -6.55 -2.44
CA THR A 48 -3.47 -6.39 -3.45
C THR A 48 -4.70 -7.20 -3.08
N GLY A 49 -5.83 -6.93 -3.74
CA GLY A 49 -7.08 -7.65 -3.48
C GLY A 49 -7.81 -7.24 -2.19
N VAL A 50 -7.41 -6.13 -1.55
CA VAL A 50 -8.03 -5.66 -0.30
C VAL A 50 -9.10 -4.61 -0.59
N ASP A 51 -10.36 -4.92 -0.27
CA ASP A 51 -11.42 -3.93 -0.17
C ASP A 51 -11.57 -3.46 1.29
N ILE A 52 -11.33 -2.17 1.56
CA ILE A 52 -11.40 -1.61 2.93
C ILE A 52 -12.82 -1.64 3.51
N THR A 53 -13.84 -1.83 2.68
CA THR A 53 -15.23 -1.99 3.12
C THR A 53 -15.55 -3.44 3.54
N SER A 54 -14.66 -4.40 3.26
CA SER A 54 -14.76 -5.80 3.68
C SER A 54 -14.04 -6.01 5.01
N GLU A 55 -14.80 -6.25 6.09
CA GLU A 55 -14.21 -6.59 7.40
C GLU A 55 -13.30 -7.81 7.33
N LYS A 56 -13.64 -8.78 6.48
CA LYS A 56 -12.83 -9.98 6.24
C LYS A 56 -11.47 -9.62 5.63
N ASP A 57 -11.45 -8.74 4.64
CA ASP A 57 -10.20 -8.36 3.96
C ASP A 57 -9.31 -7.55 4.92
N VAL A 58 -9.91 -6.66 5.69
CA VAL A 58 -9.21 -5.90 6.74
C VAL A 58 -8.64 -6.84 7.82
N ALA A 59 -9.40 -7.84 8.26
CA ALA A 59 -8.93 -8.81 9.24
C ALA A 59 -7.78 -9.67 8.70
N ASN A 60 -7.80 -10.04 7.42
CA ASN A 60 -6.71 -10.78 6.80
C ASN A 60 -5.41 -9.96 6.77
N LEU A 61 -5.50 -8.65 6.52
CA LEU A 61 -4.34 -7.74 6.47
C LEU A 61 -3.55 -7.65 7.79
N VAL A 62 -4.20 -7.92 8.94
CA VAL A 62 -3.54 -7.93 10.26
C VAL A 62 -2.58 -9.12 10.42
N ASN A 63 -2.79 -10.20 9.67
CA ASN A 63 -2.06 -11.46 9.83
C ASN A 63 -0.93 -11.67 8.79
N HIS A 64 -0.66 -10.67 7.96
CA HIS A 64 0.42 -10.65 6.96
C HIS A 64 1.70 -10.04 7.54
#